data_AF-A0AAX7V2B7-F1
#
_entry.id   AF-A0AAX7V2B7-F1
#
_cell.length_a   1.000
_cell.length_b   1.000
_cell.length_c   1.000
_cell.angle_alpha   90.00
_cell.angle_beta   90.00
_cell.angle_gamma   90.00
#
_symmetry.space_group_name_H-M   'P 1'
#
loop_
_entity.id
_entity.type
_entity.pdbx_description
1 polymer ?
#
loop_
_entity_poly.entity_id
_entity_poly.type
_entity_poly.pdbx_seq_one_letter_code
_entity_poly.pdbx_strand_id
1 'polypeptide(L)'
;MVFEEKRITNGEPEEEEEEEEMVDPIESLRQKCAETEHCIHTWERLEQCETRVGSRSSTEEDCTEELFDFLHARDHCSRCQVALLSRQPCAVVQYTVK
;
A
#
# COMPACT_ATOMS: atom_id res chain seq x y z
N MET A 1 35.61 -13.20 -1.38
CA MET A 1 35.23 -14.26 -0.43
C MET A 1 36.44 -14.60 0.41
N VAL A 2 36.50 -14.12 1.65
CA VAL A 2 37.27 -14.71 2.77
C VAL A 2 36.50 -14.34 4.04
N PHE A 3 35.54 -15.17 4.40
CA PHE A 3 35.05 -15.28 5.78
C PHE A 3 36.12 -16.06 6.54
N GLU A 4 36.62 -15.56 7.67
CA GLU A 4 36.30 -16.07 9.01
C GLU A 4 37.16 -15.39 10.09
N GLU A 5 36.67 -15.51 11.33
CA GLU A 5 37.44 -15.45 12.58
C GLU A 5 37.44 -14.12 13.37
N LYS A 6 36.33 -13.87 14.10
CA LYS A 6 36.43 -13.81 15.57
C LYS A 6 35.08 -14.00 16.26
N ARG A 7 34.90 -15.20 16.83
CA ARG A 7 33.97 -15.46 17.92
C ARG A 7 34.55 -14.85 19.19
N ILE A 8 33.78 -14.01 19.90
CA ILE A 8 33.92 -13.83 21.35
C ILE A 8 32.51 -13.91 21.91
N THR A 9 32.26 -15.00 22.63
CA THR A 9 31.07 -15.21 23.44
C THR A 9 31.27 -14.40 24.72
N ASN A 10 30.46 -13.38 24.96
CA ASN A 10 30.36 -12.77 26.29
C ASN A 10 28.88 -12.75 26.65
N GLY A 11 28.51 -13.57 27.63
CA GLY A 11 27.14 -13.69 28.08
C GLY A 11 26.67 -12.41 28.78
N GLU A 12 25.57 -11.87 28.30
CA GLU A 12 24.67 -10.94 28.96
C GLU A 12 23.26 -11.42 28.58
N PRO A 13 22.24 -11.35 29.45
CA PRO A 13 20.92 -11.82 29.07
C PRO A 13 20.47 -10.94 27.90
N GLU A 14 20.15 -11.59 26.78
CA GLU A 14 19.44 -10.94 25.68
C GLU A 14 18.12 -10.47 26.30
N GLU A 15 18.06 -9.18 26.66
CA GLU A 15 16.81 -8.48 26.84
C GLU A 15 16.11 -8.63 25.48
N GLU A 16 15.15 -9.55 25.42
CA GLU A 16 14.17 -9.62 24.35
C GLU A 16 13.45 -8.27 24.36
N GLU A 17 14.03 -7.28 23.66
CA GLU A 17 13.33 -6.06 23.28
C GLU A 17 12.12 -6.54 22.47
N GLU A 18 10.95 -6.59 23.12
CA GLU A 18 9.67 -6.69 22.43
C GLU A 18 9.63 -5.50 21.47
N GLU A 19 9.97 -5.75 20.19
CA GLU A 19 9.76 -4.79 19.11
C GLU A 19 8.25 -4.54 19.04
N GLU A 20 7.77 -3.51 19.75
CA GLU A 20 6.42 -3.01 19.57
C GLU A 20 6.25 -2.67 18.08
N GLU A 21 5.40 -3.42 17.40
CA GLU A 21 5.07 -3.22 15.99
C GLU A 21 4.50 -1.80 15.81
N MET A 22 5.35 -0.85 15.47
CA MET A 22 4.98 0.52 15.20
C MET A 22 4.14 0.56 13.92
N VAL A 23 2.82 0.40 14.05
CA VAL A 23 1.89 0.44 12.92
C VAL A 23 1.82 1.85 12.36
N ASP A 24 2.09 2.01 11.06
CA ASP A 24 1.90 3.28 10.35
C ASP A 24 0.40 3.66 10.38
N PRO A 25 0.02 4.78 11.00
CA PRO A 25 -1.36 5.25 10.98
C PRO A 25 -1.94 5.41 9.57
N ILE A 26 -1.09 5.63 8.56
CA ILE A 26 -1.50 5.72 7.15
C ILE A 26 -1.94 4.36 6.60
N GLU A 27 -1.38 3.25 7.09
CA GLU A 27 -1.77 1.92 6.63
C GLU A 27 -3.18 1.56 7.12
N SER A 28 -3.52 1.92 8.37
CA SER A 28 -4.89 1.82 8.87
C SER A 28 -5.88 2.67 8.07
N LEU A 29 -5.45 3.82 7.54
CA LEU A 29 -6.30 4.66 6.68
C LEU A 29 -6.47 4.05 5.29
N ARG A 30 -5.43 3.44 4.72
CA ARG A 30 -5.51 2.72 3.44
C ARG A 30 -6.49 1.56 3.50
N GLN A 31 -6.49 0.80 4.60
CA GLN A 31 -7.46 -0.28 4.83
C GLN A 31 -8.90 0.24 4.87
N LYS A 32 -9.16 1.30 5.65
CA LYS A 32 -10.48 1.94 5.69
C LYS A 32 -10.91 2.51 4.35
N CYS A 33 -9.97 3.08 3.59
CA CYS A 33 -10.23 3.59 2.26
C CYS A 33 -10.49 2.49 1.23
N ALA A 34 -9.98 1.27 1.43
CA ALA A 34 -10.27 0.13 0.56
C ALA A 34 -11.74 -0.32 0.65
N GLU A 35 -12.41 -0.09 1.79
CA GLU A 35 -13.83 -0.40 2.00
C GLU A 35 -14.80 0.60 1.34
N THR A 36 -14.29 1.68 0.74
CA THR A 36 -15.13 2.68 0.06
C THR A 36 -15.68 2.11 -1.24
N GLU A 37 -16.95 2.36 -1.56
CA GLU A 37 -17.64 1.84 -2.76
C GLU A 37 -16.84 2.07 -4.05
N HIS A 38 -16.25 3.25 -4.22
CA HIS A 38 -15.46 3.58 -5.40
C HIS A 38 -14.17 2.74 -5.51
N CYS A 39 -13.50 2.49 -4.38
CA CYS A 39 -12.29 1.67 -4.31
C CYS A 39 -12.61 0.19 -4.55
N ILE A 40 -13.73 -0.31 -4.01
CA ILE A 40 -14.21 -1.69 -4.21
C ILE A 40 -14.48 -1.93 -5.70
N HIS A 41 -15.17 -1.02 -6.39
CA HIS A 41 -15.45 -1.19 -7.81
C HIS A 41 -14.17 -1.20 -8.67
N THR A 42 -13.20 -0.32 -8.38
CA THR A 42 -11.90 -0.34 -9.08
C THR A 42 -11.10 -1.60 -8.75
N TRP A 43 -11.22 -2.12 -7.53
CA TRP A 43 -10.59 -3.37 -7.11
C TRP A 43 -11.17 -4.58 -7.86
N GLU A 44 -12.50 -4.67 -7.97
CA GLU A 44 -13.16 -5.74 -8.73
C GLU A 44 -12.72 -5.75 -10.20
N ARG A 45 -12.52 -4.57 -10.82
CA ARG A 45 -11.99 -4.46 -12.19
C ARG A 45 -10.55 -4.98 -12.30
N LEU A 46 -9.71 -4.64 -11.32
CA LEU A 46 -8.34 -5.15 -11.24
C LEU A 46 -8.34 -6.68 -11.12
N GLU A 47 -9.14 -7.25 -10.22
CA GLU A 47 -9.22 -8.69 -9.99
C GLU A 47 -9.74 -9.45 -11.23
N GLN A 48 -10.68 -8.85 -11.97
CA GLN A 48 -11.16 -9.36 -13.25
C GLN A 48 -10.05 -9.36 -14.32
N CYS A 49 -9.22 -8.31 -14.37
CA CYS A 49 -8.06 -8.27 -15.26
C CYS A 49 -7.03 -9.32 -14.85
N GLU A 50 -6.69 -9.42 -13.56
CA GLU A 50 -5.73 -10.41 -13.05
C GLU A 50 -6.19 -11.85 -13.34
N THR A 51 -7.48 -12.14 -13.19
CA THR A 51 -8.05 -13.44 -13.56
C THR A 51 -7.89 -13.72 -15.05
N ARG A 52 -8.11 -12.71 -15.91
CA ARG A 52 -7.98 -12.83 -17.35
C ARG A 52 -6.53 -13.04 -17.77
N VAL A 53 -5.59 -12.25 -17.24
CA VAL A 53 -4.15 -12.37 -17.51
C VAL A 53 -3.60 -13.68 -16.93
N GLY A 54 -3.97 -14.05 -15.71
CA GLY A 54 -3.55 -15.29 -15.06
C GLY A 54 -4.07 -16.56 -15.74
N SER A 55 -5.22 -16.49 -16.41
CA SER A 55 -5.74 -17.59 -17.23
C SER A 55 -4.98 -17.80 -18.55
N ARG A 56 -4.20 -16.80 -18.99
CA ARG A 56 -3.46 -16.81 -20.25
C ARG A 56 -2.01 -17.19 -19.99
N SER A 57 -1.52 -18.23 -20.67
CA SER A 57 -0.12 -18.68 -20.55
C SER A 57 0.89 -17.76 -21.25
N SER A 58 0.43 -16.91 -22.17
CA SER A 58 1.23 -15.89 -22.83
C SER A 58 0.30 -14.79 -23.35
N THR A 59 0.44 -13.58 -22.82
CA THR A 59 -0.35 -12.40 -23.21
C THR A 59 0.54 -11.15 -23.11
N GLU A 60 0.33 -10.19 -24.00
CA GLU A 60 0.94 -8.84 -23.96
C GLU A 60 0.02 -7.83 -23.23
N GLU A 61 -0.99 -8.35 -22.53
CA GLU A 61 -1.95 -7.55 -21.78
C GLU A 61 -1.47 -7.35 -20.34
N ASP A 62 -1.40 -6.10 -19.89
CA ASP A 62 -0.98 -5.69 -18.55
C ASP A 62 -2.13 -5.02 -17.79
N CYS A 63 -2.37 -5.41 -16.54
CA CYS A 63 -3.42 -4.82 -15.66
C CYS A 63 -2.97 -3.51 -14.97
N THR A 64 -2.01 -2.80 -15.57
CA THR A 64 -1.43 -1.59 -14.96
C THR A 64 -2.38 -0.41 -14.98
N GLU A 65 -3.26 -0.33 -15.98
CA GLU A 65 -4.30 0.70 -16.08
C GLU A 65 -5.30 0.57 -14.90
N GLU A 66 -5.83 -0.63 -14.67
CA GLU A 66 -6.76 -0.91 -13.58
C GLU A 66 -6.10 -0.73 -12.20
N LEU A 67 -4.80 -1.04 -12.10
CA LEU A 67 -4.04 -0.79 -10.88
C LEU A 67 -3.92 0.71 -10.60
N PHE A 68 -3.64 1.52 -11.62
CA PHE A 68 -3.57 2.98 -11.45
C PHE A 68 -4.93 3.59 -11.11
N ASP A 69 -6.04 3.08 -11.65
CA ASP A 69 -7.40 3.47 -11.27
C ASP A 69 -7.66 3.23 -9.76
N PHE A 70 -7.33 2.02 -9.27
CA PHE A 70 -7.46 1.68 -7.85
C PHE A 70 -6.58 2.56 -6.96
N LEU A 71 -5.33 2.78 -7.35
CA LEU A 71 -4.41 3.64 -6.61
C LEU A 71 -4.91 5.09 -6.58
N HIS A 72 -5.44 5.61 -7.70
CA HIS A 72 -6.01 6.95 -7.74
C HIS A 72 -7.18 7.13 -6.76
N ALA A 73 -8.10 6.16 -6.70
CA ALA A 73 -9.23 6.19 -5.78
C ALA A 73 -8.76 6.13 -4.32
N ARG A 74 -7.83 5.23 -4.01
CA ARG A 74 -7.28 5.05 -2.65
C ARG A 74 -6.45 6.25 -2.20
N ASP A 75 -5.65 6.83 -3.08
CA ASP A 75 -4.82 8.00 -2.79
C ASP A 75 -5.69 9.25 -2.64
N HIS A 76 -6.78 9.37 -3.39
CA HIS A 76 -7.77 10.41 -3.19
C HIS A 76 -8.41 10.32 -1.78
N CYS A 77 -8.81 9.11 -1.37
CA CYS A 77 -9.38 8.88 -0.04
C CYS A 77 -8.38 9.14 1.09
N SER A 78 -7.18 8.55 1.02
CA SER A 78 -6.16 8.72 2.06
C SER A 78 -5.65 10.15 2.16
N ARG A 79 -5.48 10.86 1.03
CA ARG A 79 -5.12 12.29 1.04
C ARG A 79 -6.25 13.16 1.57
N CYS A 80 -7.51 12.83 1.30
CA CYS A 80 -8.64 13.55 1.90
C CYS A 80 -8.69 13.34 3.42
N GLN A 81 -8.47 12.11 3.89
CA GLN A 81 -8.45 11.80 5.32
C GLN A 81 -7.30 12.50 6.06
N VAL A 82 -6.10 12.52 5.47
CA VAL A 82 -4.93 13.24 6.03
C VAL A 82 -5.11 14.76 5.94
N ALA A 83 -5.78 15.26 4.90
CA ALA A 83 -6.14 16.67 4.75
C ALA A 83 -7.15 17.14 5.81
N LEU A 84 -8.08 16.27 6.23
CA LEU A 84 -9.02 16.57 7.32
C LEU A 84 -8.30 16.77 8.67
N LEU A 85 -7.23 16.01 8.95
CA LEU A 85 -6.37 16.23 10.12
C LEU A 85 -5.65 17.59 10.06
N SER A 86 -5.42 18.13 8.85
CA SER A 86 -4.74 19.40 8.61
C SER A 86 -5.67 20.55 8.17
N ARG A 87 -7.00 20.39 8.31
CA ARG A 87 -8.03 21.40 7.98
C ARG A 87 -7.97 21.90 6.51
N GLN A 88 -7.55 21.08 5.57
CA GLN A 88 -7.50 21.44 4.14
C GLN A 88 -8.71 20.88 3.37
N PRO A 89 -9.32 21.65 2.45
CA PRO A 89 -10.47 21.18 1.68
C PRO A 89 -10.07 20.05 0.71
N CYS A 90 -10.71 18.88 0.85
CA CYS A 90 -10.46 17.69 0.02
C CYS A 90 -10.67 17.89 -1.50
N ALA A 91 -11.40 18.94 -1.89
CA ALA A 91 -11.74 19.22 -3.29
C ALA A 91 -10.57 19.78 -4.13
N VAL A 92 -9.44 20.20 -3.51
CA VAL A 92 -8.38 20.92 -4.23
C VAL A 92 -7.50 19.99 -5.09
N VAL A 93 -7.45 18.69 -4.79
CA VAL A 93 -6.52 17.79 -5.49
C VAL A 93 -7.16 16.87 -6.54
N GLN A 94 -8.40 17.14 -6.96
CA GLN A 94 -8.90 16.59 -8.23
C GLN A 94 -8.41 17.41 -9.44
N TYR A 95 -7.82 18.60 -9.22
CA TYR A 95 -7.52 19.57 -10.30
C TYR A 95 -6.05 20.00 -10.42
N THR A 96 -5.10 19.31 -9.80
CA THR A 96 -3.65 19.62 -9.93
C THR A 96 -2.86 18.46 -10.52
N VAL A 97 -3.40 17.82 -11.56
CA VAL A 97 -2.59 17.31 -12.67
C VAL A 97 -3.05 18.11 -13.89
N LYS A 98 -2.40 19.25 -14.10
CA LYS A 98 -2.50 20.05 -15.31
C LYS A 98 -1.14 20.04 -15.97
#